data_AF-A0A6L9ILZ5-F1
#
_entry.id   AF-A0A6L9ILZ5-F1
#
_cell.length_a   1.000
_cell.length_b   1.000
_cell.length_c   1.000
_cell.angle_alpha   90.00
_cell.angle_beta   90.00
_cell.angle_gamma   90.00
#
_symmetry.space_group_name_H-M   'P 1'
#
loop_
_entity.id
_entity.type
_entity.pdbx_description
1 polymer ?
#
loop_
_entity_poly.entity_id
_entity_poly.type
_entity_poly.pdbx_seq_one_letter_code
_entity_poly.pdbx_strand_id
1 'polypeptide(L)' 'MINLYEYSQAELADLLAAWGEPRFRAKQIWSWLYDKRVDSFDAMTNLPKALRERLQAETTLGA' A
#
# COMPACT_ATOMS: atom_id res chain seq x y z
N MET A 1 -7.32 -0.10 -11.76
CA MET A 1 -7.00 -0.15 -10.32
C MET A 1 -5.83 -1.08 -10.17
N ILE A 2 -4.79 -0.67 -9.44
CA ILE A 2 -3.54 -1.44 -9.30
C ILE A 2 -3.73 -2.56 -8.28
N ASN A 3 -3.47 -3.82 -8.63
CA ASN A 3 -3.48 -4.90 -7.65
C ASN A 3 -2.17 -4.91 -6.86
N LEU A 4 -2.22 -4.65 -5.55
CA LEU A 4 -1.01 -4.55 -4.73
C LEU A 4 -0.26 -5.88 -4.58
N TYR A 5 -0.93 -7.02 -4.77
CA TYR A 5 -0.28 -8.34 -4.71
C TYR A 5 0.53 -8.68 -5.97
N GLU A 6 0.35 -7.91 -7.06
CA GLU A 6 1.12 -8.07 -8.30
C GLU A 6 2.41 -7.25 -8.30
N TYR A 7 2.59 -6.38 -7.29
CA TYR A 7 3.77 -5.54 -7.16
C TYR A 7 4.80 -6.20 -6.24
N SER A 8 6.07 -6.14 -6.61
CA SER A 8 7.18 -6.35 -5.69
C SER A 8 7.30 -5.19 -4.70
N GLN A 9 8.04 -5.42 -3.60
CA GLN A 9 8.27 -4.37 -2.60
C GLN A 9 8.99 -3.15 -3.20
N ALA A 10 9.87 -3.37 -4.19
CA ALA A 10 10.58 -2.30 -4.88
C ALA A 10 9.64 -1.48 -5.77
N GLU A 11 8.78 -2.14 -6.56
CA GLU A 11 7.79 -1.47 -7.39
C GLU A 11 6.77 -0.69 -6.55
N LEU A 12 6.38 -1.22 -5.39
CA LEU A 12 5.55 -0.49 -4.44
C LEU A 12 6.25 0.76 -3.90
N ALA A 13 7.56 0.70 -3.67
CA ALA A 13 8.34 1.88 -3.27
C ALA A 13 8.43 2.93 -4.39
N ASP A 14 8.54 2.50 -5.64
CA ASP A 14 8.52 3.39 -6.81
C ASP A 14 7.15 4.03 -7.02
N LEU A 15 6.07 3.26 -6.86
CA LEU A 15 4.70 3.78 -6.88
C LEU A 15 4.50 4.87 -5.83
N LEU A 16 4.91 4.61 -4.59
CA LEU A 16 4.83 5.59 -3.51
C LEU A 16 5.66 6.83 -3.81
N ALA A 17 6.86 6.69 -4.36
CA ALA A 17 7.69 7.83 -4.75
C ALA A 17 7.02 8.67 -5.85
N ALA A 18 6.41 8.04 -6.85
CA ALA A 18 5.66 8.72 -7.90
C ALA A 18 4.43 9.47 -7.36
N TRP A 19 3.89 9.01 -6.23
CA TRP A 19 2.81 9.66 -5.50
C TRP A 19 3.25 10.76 -4.53
N GLY A 20 4.56 11.00 -4.41
CA GLY A 20 5.12 11.96 -3.46
C GLY A 20 5.22 11.45 -2.01
N GLU A 21 5.05 10.15 -1.81
CA GLU A 21 5.15 9.52 -0.49
C GLU A 21 6.56 8.98 -0.22
N PRO A 22 7.01 8.95 1.05
CA PRO A 22 8.29 8.37 1.40
C PRO A 22 8.38 6.88 1.05
N ARG A 23 9.45 6.49 0.34
CA ARG A 23 9.71 5.10 -0.10
C ARG A 23 9.66 4.08 1.03
N PHE A 24 10.03 4.46 2.26
CA PHE A 24 10.02 3.55 3.40
C PHE A 24 8.61 3.02 3.74
N ARG A 25 7.53 3.73 3.34
CA ARG A 25 6.16 3.27 3.56
C ARG A 25 5.85 1.98 2.82
N ALA A 26 6.59 1.65 1.76
CA ALA A 26 6.48 0.37 1.07
C ALA A 26 6.66 -0.80 2.04
N LYS A 27 7.61 -0.70 2.98
CA LYS A 27 7.83 -1.73 4.00
C LYS A 27 6.65 -1.85 4.98
N GLN A 28 6.01 -0.73 5.32
CA GLN A 28 4.84 -0.73 6.18
C GLN A 28 3.67 -1.45 5.49
N ILE A 29 3.35 -1.04 4.27
CA ILE A 29 2.28 -1.64 3.45
C ILE A 29 2.59 -3.13 3.22
N TRP A 30 3.82 -3.48 2.85
CA TRP A 30 4.24 -4.86 2.63
C TRP A 30 3.95 -5.77 3.83
N SER A 31 4.25 -5.31 5.06
CA SER A 31 3.93 -6.05 6.28
C SER A 31 2.42 -6.24 6.47
N TRP A 32 1.61 -5.24 6.13
CA TRP A 32 0.16 -5.36 6.17
C TRP A 32 -0.39 -6.38 5.16
N LEU A 33 0.20 -6.42 3.96
CA LEU A 33 -0.21 -7.36 2.90
C LEU A 33 0.20 -8.80 3.23
N TYR A 34 1.47 -9.03 3.57
CA TYR A 34 2.01 -10.40 3.61
C TYR A 34 2.09 -10.99 5.02
N ASP A 35 2.40 -10.18 6.04
CA ASP A 35 2.49 -10.67 7.43
C ASP A 35 1.12 -10.69 8.09
N LYS A 36 0.38 -9.59 7.96
CA LYS A 36 -0.91 -9.39 8.65
C LYS A 36 -2.12 -9.77 7.79
N ARG A 37 -1.95 -9.84 6.46
CA ARG A 37 -2.96 -10.26 5.49
C ARG A 37 -4.31 -9.53 5.67
N VAL A 38 -4.25 -8.21 5.72
CA VAL A 38 -5.46 -7.40 5.88
C VAL A 38 -6.34 -7.43 4.63
N ASP A 39 -7.64 -7.30 4.85
CA ASP A 39 -8.69 -7.23 3.82
C ASP A 39 -9.14 -5.79 3.52
N SER A 40 -8.66 -4.81 4.29
CA SER A 40 -8.98 -3.39 4.12
C SER A 40 -7.79 -2.49 4.38
N PHE A 41 -7.70 -1.39 3.61
CA PHE A 41 -6.73 -0.32 3.84
C PHE A 41 -6.93 0.38 5.18
N ASP A 42 -8.14 0.37 5.74
CA ASP A 42 -8.43 0.97 7.05
C ASP A 42 -7.72 0.28 8.20
N ALA A 43 -7.39 -1.01 8.05
CA ALA A 43 -6.63 -1.76 9.04
C ALA A 43 -5.17 -1.26 9.16
N MET A 44 -4.65 -0.53 8.17
CA MET A 44 -3.26 -0.04 8.12
C MET A 44 -3.05 1.20 9.00
N THR A 45 -3.32 1.10 10.30
CA THR A 45 -3.43 2.24 11.24
C THR A 45 -2.14 3.06 11.45
N ASN A 46 -0.98 2.54 11.01
CA ASN A 46 0.29 3.26 11.03
C ASN A 46 0.56 4.09 9.76
N LEU A 47 -0.38 4.11 8.81
CA LEU A 47 -0.36 4.96 7.63
C LEU A 47 -1.23 6.20 7.83
N PRO A 48 -0.82 7.38 7.32
CA PRO A 48 -1.64 8.57 7.33
C PRO A 48 -2.99 8.32 6.64
N LYS A 49 -4.03 8.99 7.12
CA LYS A 49 -5.39 8.88 6.55
C LYS A 49 -5.39 9.15 5.04
N ALA A 50 -4.75 10.22 4.60
CA ALA A 50 -4.67 10.59 3.18
C ALA A 50 -4.06 9.49 2.30
N LEU A 51 -3.05 8.77 2.80
CA LEU A 51 -2.44 7.66 2.07
C LEU A 51 -3.39 6.45 1.98
N ARG A 52 -4.10 6.12 3.06
CA ARG A 52 -5.09 5.03 3.05
C ARG A 52 -6.22 5.31 2.05
N GLU A 53 -6.72 6.55 2.04
CA GLU A 53 -7.74 6.99 1.08
C GLU A 53 -7.25 6.89 -0.36
N ARG A 54 -6.00 7.29 -0.63
CA ARG A 54 -5.41 7.18 -1.97
C ARG A 54 -5.21 5.72 -2.40
N LEU A 55 -4.72 4.87 -1.52
CA LEU A 55 -4.60 3.43 -1.78
C LEU A 55 -5.96 2.84 -2.15
N GLN A 56 -7.01 3.16 -1.39
CA GLN A 56 -8.36 2.70 -1.67
C GLN A 56 -8.91 3.21 -3.02
N ALA A 57 -8.53 4.41 -3.44
CA ALA A 57 -8.99 4.98 -4.71
C ALA A 57 -8.23 4.44 -5.94
N GLU A 58 -6.93 4.15 -5.80
CA GLU A 58 -6.06 3.80 -6.94
C GLU A 58 -5.72 2.30 -7.01
N THR A 59 -5.89 1.53 -5.92
CA THR A 59 -5.39 0.14 -5.78
C THR A 59 -6.41 -0.83 -5.17
N THR A 60 -6.12 -2.13 -5.23
CA THR A 60 -6.91 -3.22 -4.62
C THR A 60 -6.02 -4.20 -3.83
N LEU A 61 -6.63 -4.92 -2.88
CA LEU A 61 -6.01 -5.96 -2.06
C LEU A 61 -6.29 -7.37 -2.62
N GLY A 62 -6.23 -7.54 -3.94
CA GLY A 62 -6.57 -8.79 -4.62
C GLY A 62 -7.68 -8.61 -5.66
N ALA A 63 -8.08 -9.74 -6.27
CA ALA A 63 -9.18 -9.85 -7.23
C ALA A 63 -10.50 -10.21 -6.55
#